data_AF-A0A166C8Y6-F1
#
_entry.id   AF-A0A166C8Y6-F1
#
_cell.length_a   1.000
_cell.length_b   1.000
_cell.length_c   1.000
_cell.angle_alpha   90.00
_cell.angle_beta   90.00
_cell.angle_gamma   90.00
#
_symmetry.space_group_name_H-M   'P 1'
#
loop_
_entity.id
_entity.type
_entity.pdbx_description
1 polymer ?
#
loop_
_entity_poly.entity_id
_entity_poly.type
_entity_poly.pdbx_seq_one_letter_code
_entity_poly.pdbx_strand_id
1 'polypeptide(L)'
;VPYFTNTTLPFLSAHIIPLARALRAVSVDVPLLFAPAEPTMDVDGSLPPPQALTSLPVALQSDGLLLYVSQASYEPGTSPLSSWIPIAGYETGVGGDRPLDLFDQLVGRRLVNALRAHGQANGVDNEVDMES
;
A
#
# COMPACT_ATOMS: atom_id res chain seq x y z
N VAL A 1 3.10 -7.94 -2.43
CA VAL A 1 2.78 -6.54 -2.07
C VAL A 1 1.80 -6.00 -3.11
N PRO A 2 0.69 -5.34 -2.74
CA PRO A 2 -0.26 -4.79 -3.70
C PRO A 2 0.39 -3.71 -4.58
N TYR A 3 0.13 -3.74 -5.88
CA TYR A 3 0.63 -2.76 -6.85
C TYR A 3 -0.53 -2.08 -7.57
N PHE A 4 -0.54 -0.75 -7.57
CA PHE A 4 -1.60 0.05 -8.18
C PHE A 4 -1.02 0.91 -9.30
N THR A 5 -1.60 0.83 -10.50
CA THR A 5 -1.21 1.65 -11.66
C THR A 5 -1.96 2.98 -11.69
N ASN A 6 -3.17 3.02 -11.15
CA ASN A 6 -3.96 4.24 -11.03
C ASN A 6 -3.53 5.01 -9.77
N THR A 7 -2.84 6.12 -9.95
CA THR A 7 -2.39 7.03 -8.88
C THR A 7 -3.10 8.38 -8.94
N THR A 8 -4.29 8.44 -9.54
CA THR A 8 -5.10 9.67 -9.55
C THR A 8 -5.47 10.09 -8.12
N LEU A 9 -5.56 11.39 -7.86
CA LEU A 9 -5.87 11.93 -6.52
C LEU A 9 -7.17 11.37 -5.89
N PRO A 10 -8.28 11.20 -6.64
CA PRO A 10 -9.49 10.59 -6.09
C PRO A 10 -9.29 9.13 -5.68
N PHE A 11 -8.54 8.36 -6.48
CA PHE A 11 -8.28 6.95 -6.19
C PHE A 11 -7.30 6.77 -5.03
N LEU A 12 -6.28 7.63 -4.93
CA LEU A 12 -5.36 7.66 -3.81
C LEU A 12 -6.09 7.87 -2.48
N SER A 13 -6.93 8.92 -2.40
CA SER A 13 -7.66 9.26 -1.18
C SER A 13 -8.73 8.24 -0.79
N ALA A 14 -9.52 7.77 -1.76
CA ALA A 14 -10.64 6.88 -1.47
C ALA A 14 -10.25 5.40 -1.27
N HIS A 15 -9.16 4.94 -1.89
CA HIS A 15 -8.81 3.52 -1.91
C HIS A 15 -7.40 3.22 -1.38
N ILE A 16 -6.34 3.84 -1.94
CA ILE A 16 -4.95 3.43 -1.65
C ILE A 16 -4.54 3.80 -0.21
N ILE A 17 -4.57 5.09 0.12
CA ILE A 17 -5.14 5.65 1.35
C ILE A 17 -5.52 4.65 2.47
N PRO A 18 -6.84 4.37 2.58
CA PRO A 18 -7.38 3.42 3.56
C PRO A 18 -6.76 2.03 3.51
N LEU A 19 -6.45 1.48 2.33
CA LEU A 19 -5.88 0.15 2.20
C LEU A 19 -4.48 0.04 2.79
N ALA A 20 -3.67 1.09 2.68
CA ALA A 20 -2.36 1.15 3.33
C ALA A 20 -2.49 1.14 4.86
N ARG A 21 -3.54 1.76 5.40
CA ARG A 21 -3.83 1.76 6.85
C ARG A 21 -4.47 0.46 7.35
N ALA A 22 -5.09 -0.31 6.47
CA ALA A 22 -5.85 -1.50 6.84
C ALA A 22 -4.94 -2.67 7.24
N LEU A 23 -5.36 -3.40 8.27
CA LEU A 23 -4.73 -4.65 8.68
C LEU A 23 -5.23 -5.78 7.77
N ARG A 24 -4.30 -6.51 7.14
CA ARG A 24 -4.62 -7.59 6.20
C ARG A 24 -4.29 -8.95 6.83
N ALA A 25 -5.27 -9.85 6.85
CA ALA A 25 -5.02 -11.25 7.18
C ALA A 25 -4.47 -11.98 5.96
N VAL A 26 -3.30 -12.63 6.08
CA VAL A 26 -2.73 -13.50 5.06
C VAL A 26 -2.53 -14.89 5.65
N SER A 27 -3.03 -15.91 4.96
CA SER A 27 -2.82 -17.29 5.35
C SER A 27 -1.38 -17.71 5.05
N VAL A 28 -0.67 -18.17 6.09
CA VAL A 28 0.69 -18.68 5.99
C VAL A 28 0.65 -20.17 6.28
N ASP A 29 1.19 -20.97 5.38
CA ASP A 29 1.29 -22.40 5.56
C ASP A 29 2.54 -22.72 6.38
N VAL A 30 2.32 -23.30 7.57
CA VAL A 30 3.39 -23.67 8.50
C VAL A 30 3.46 -25.20 8.55
N PRO A 31 4.67 -25.80 8.50
CA PRO A 31 4.83 -27.24 8.68
C PRO A 31 4.39 -27.66 10.08
N LEU A 32 3.52 -28.67 10.16
CA LEU A 32 3.28 -29.36 11.42
C LEU A 32 4.49 -30.25 11.69
N LEU A 33 5.28 -29.88 12.70
CA LEU A 33 6.31 -30.74 13.25
C LEU A 33 5.61 -31.90 13.98
N PHE A 34 5.31 -32.98 13.26
CA PHE A 34 4.94 -34.22 13.92
C PHE A 34 6.14 -34.66 14.77
N ALA A 35 5.85 -35.01 16.03
CA ALA A 35 6.81 -35.52 16.99
C ALA A 35 7.72 -36.58 16.34
N PRO A 36 9.00 -36.67 16.73
CA PRO A 36 9.91 -37.65 16.15
C PRO A 36 9.29 -39.03 16.31
N ALA A 37 8.94 -39.66 15.18
CA ALA A 37 8.71 -41.09 15.18
C ALA A 37 10.02 -41.71 15.69
N GLU A 38 9.93 -42.48 16.77
CA GLU A 38 11.05 -43.23 17.30
C GLU A 38 11.79 -43.92 16.15
N PRO A 39 13.14 -43.85 16.07
CA PRO A 39 13.89 -44.43 14.99
C PRO A 39 13.87 -45.95 15.10
N THR A 40 12.81 -46.59 14.62
CA THR A 40 12.83 -48.02 14.32
C THR A 40 13.61 -48.19 13.02
N MET A 41 14.82 -48.75 13.12
CA MET A 41 15.67 -49.07 11.97
C MET A 41 14.98 -50.09 11.06
N ASP A 42 14.14 -49.63 10.14
CA ASP A 42 13.63 -50.43 9.03
C ASP A 42 13.96 -49.70 7.72
N VAL A 43 14.85 -50.31 6.94
CA VAL A 43 15.59 -49.65 5.83
C VAL A 43 14.91 -49.88 4.47
N ASP A 44 13.84 -50.65 4.38
CA ASP A 44 13.17 -50.93 3.10
C ASP A 44 11.80 -50.25 2.97
N GLY A 45 11.78 -49.08 2.32
CA GLY A 45 10.63 -48.67 1.50
C GLY A 45 9.58 -47.71 2.09
N SER A 46 9.78 -47.06 3.25
CA SER A 46 8.83 -46.04 3.72
C SER A 46 9.11 -44.67 3.09
N LEU A 47 8.19 -44.20 2.23
CA LEU A 47 8.14 -42.78 1.87
C LEU A 47 7.93 -41.98 3.17
N PRO A 48 8.67 -40.88 3.40
CA PRO A 48 8.41 -40.04 4.56
C PRO A 48 6.93 -39.66 4.58
N PRO A 49 6.25 -39.70 5.75
CA PRO A 49 4.84 -39.32 5.83
C PRO A 49 4.68 -37.91 5.24
N PRO A 50 3.60 -37.65 4.49
CA PRO A 50 3.36 -36.32 3.91
C PRO A 50 3.36 -35.29 5.04
N GLN A 51 4.29 -34.34 4.97
CA GLN A 51 4.34 -33.23 5.92
C GLN A 51 3.02 -32.46 5.82
N ALA A 52 2.17 -32.57 6.85
CA ALA A 52 0.92 -31.83 6.87
C ALA A 52 1.23 -30.35 7.10
N LEU A 53 0.76 -29.50 6.19
CA LEU A 53 0.81 -28.05 6.34
C LEU A 53 -0.46 -27.58 7.05
N THR A 54 -0.32 -26.64 7.98
CA THR A 54 -1.45 -25.93 8.58
C THR A 54 -1.45 -24.48 8.10
N SER A 55 -2.59 -24.01 7.60
CA SER A 55 -2.74 -22.63 7.12
C SER A 55 -3.21 -21.74 8.26
N LEU A 56 -2.36 -20.81 8.70
CA LEU A 56 -2.63 -19.92 9.82
C LEU A 56 -2.86 -18.48 9.33
N PRO A 57 -3.95 -17.81 9.72
CA PRO A 57 -4.17 -16.41 9.39
C PRO A 57 -3.22 -15.53 10.21
N VAL A 58 -2.32 -14.82 9.53
CA VAL A 58 -1.40 -13.85 10.13
C VAL A 58 -1.86 -12.44 9.81
N ALA A 59 -1.96 -11.61 10.85
CA ALA A 59 -2.26 -10.19 10.72
C ALA A 59 -1.02 -9.42 10.27
N LEU A 60 -1.08 -8.81 9.08
CA LEU A 60 -0.06 -7.94 8.52
C LEU A 60 -0.53 -6.49 8.53
N GLN A 61 0.27 -5.63 9.15
CA GLN A 61 0.14 -4.18 9.04
C GLN A 61 1.14 -3.68 8.00
N SER A 62 0.73 -2.73 7.16
CA SER A 62 1.66 -2.10 6.21
C SER A 62 2.55 -1.10 6.95
N ASP A 63 3.82 -0.98 6.55
CA ASP A 63 4.74 0.00 7.15
C ASP A 63 4.61 1.40 6.51
N GLY A 64 4.06 1.47 5.29
CA GLY A 64 3.91 2.70 4.55
C GLY A 64 3.58 2.47 3.08
N LEU A 65 3.71 3.54 2.31
CA LEU A 65 3.38 3.62 0.90
C LEU A 65 4.62 4.06 0.11
N LEU A 66 4.93 3.31 -0.94
CA LEU A 66 6.05 3.61 -1.84
C LEU A 66 5.49 4.02 -3.22
N LEU A 67 5.74 5.27 -3.59
CA LEU A 67 5.35 5.83 -4.88
C LEU A 67 6.52 5.72 -5.84
N TYR A 68 6.26 5.21 -7.05
CA TYR A 68 7.21 5.18 -8.14
C TYR A 68 6.68 5.96 -9.33
N VAL A 69 7.57 6.61 -10.06
CA VAL A 69 7.28 7.10 -11.42
C VAL A 69 7.21 5.90 -12.35
N SER A 70 6.15 5.79 -13.16
CA SER A 70 5.91 4.62 -14.03
C SER A 70 7.01 4.35 -15.05
N GLN A 71 7.77 5.38 -15.43
CA GLN A 71 8.88 5.31 -16.37
C GLN A 71 10.25 5.20 -15.69
N ALA A 72 10.29 4.99 -14.38
CA ALA A 72 11.56 4.83 -13.67
C ALA A 72 12.25 3.52 -14.10
N SER A 73 13.45 3.65 -14.67
CA SER A 73 14.37 2.52 -14.79
C SER A 73 14.94 2.19 -13.41
N TYR A 74 15.24 0.92 -13.18
CA TYR A 74 15.92 0.51 -11.95
C TYR A 74 17.35 1.06 -11.93
N GLU A 75 17.64 1.91 -10.95
CA GLU A 75 18.98 2.40 -10.65
C GLU A 75 19.36 1.97 -9.23
N PRO A 76 20.51 1.29 -9.04
CA PRO A 76 21.00 0.96 -7.70
C PRO A 76 21.25 2.23 -6.88
N GLY A 77 20.57 2.37 -5.74
CA GLY A 77 20.75 3.50 -4.81
C GLY A 77 19.47 4.28 -4.55
N THR A 78 19.61 5.48 -3.97
CA THR A 78 18.47 6.37 -3.72
C THR A 78 18.05 7.04 -5.02
N SER A 79 16.84 6.72 -5.50
CA SER A 79 16.31 7.30 -6.73
C SER A 79 15.31 8.42 -6.42
N PRO A 80 15.45 9.62 -7.03
CA PRO A 80 14.45 10.69 -6.91
C PRO A 80 13.12 10.33 -7.60
N LEU A 81 13.10 9.24 -8.37
CA LEU A 81 11.91 8.71 -9.04
C LEU A 81 11.05 7.83 -8.14
N SER A 82 11.43 7.71 -6.86
CA SER A 82 10.70 7.01 -5.82
C SER A 82 10.48 7.88 -4.59
N SER A 83 9.33 7.76 -3.93
CA SER A 83 9.02 8.47 -2.69
C SER A 83 8.42 7.52 -1.67
N TRP A 84 9.06 7.41 -0.51
CA TRP A 84 8.60 6.61 0.62
C TRP A 84 7.81 7.46 1.61
N ILE A 85 6.62 6.99 1.98
CA ILE A 85 5.71 7.64 2.92
C ILE A 85 5.36 6.63 4.02
N PRO A 86 5.98 6.69 5.20
CA PRO A 86 5.71 5.74 6.27
C PRO A 86 4.36 6.04 6.97
N ILE A 87 3.75 5.01 7.57
CA ILE A 87 2.52 5.19 8.37
C ILE A 87 2.81 5.96 9.66
N ALA A 88 3.91 5.62 10.33
CA ALA A 88 4.40 6.27 11.53
C ALA A 88 5.79 6.86 11.28
N GLY A 89 6.05 8.06 11.80
CA GLY A 89 7.40 8.62 11.77
C GLY A 89 8.37 7.73 12.55
N TYR A 90 9.58 7.53 12.01
CA TYR A 90 10.64 6.75 12.67
C TYR A 90 11.34 7.53 13.79
N GLU A 91 11.04 8.83 13.93
CA GLU A 91 11.53 9.69 15.01
C GLU A 91 10.70 9.44 16.27
N THR A 92 11.29 8.81 17.29
CA THR A 92 10.70 8.52 18.61
C THR A 92 10.49 9.77 19.49
N GLY A 93 10.04 10.87 18.92
CA GLY A 93 9.72 12.12 19.61
C GLY A 93 8.23 12.23 19.96
N VAL A 94 7.93 12.69 21.18
CA VAL A 94 6.57 12.94 21.68
C VAL A 94 5.89 14.00 20.80
N GLY A 95 5.01 13.55 19.90
CA GLY A 95 4.39 14.39 18.87
C GLY A 95 4.66 13.95 17.43
N GLY A 96 5.20 12.73 17.23
CA GLY A 96 5.57 12.18 15.93
C GLY A 96 4.55 12.45 14.83
N ASP A 97 4.93 13.31 13.89
CA ASP A 97 4.20 13.55 12.67
C ASP A 97 3.86 12.20 12.03
N ARG A 98 2.58 12.01 11.70
CA ARG A 98 2.10 10.83 10.95
C ARG A 98 2.21 11.19 9.46
N PRO A 99 3.27 10.78 8.76
CA PRO A 99 3.57 11.34 7.44
C PRO A 99 2.50 10.95 6.42
N LEU A 100 1.88 9.78 6.60
CA LEU A 100 0.71 9.36 5.84
C LEU A 100 -0.51 10.28 6.05
N ASP A 101 -0.72 10.82 7.26
CA ASP A 101 -1.84 11.73 7.54
C ASP A 101 -1.62 13.09 6.87
N LEU A 102 -0.38 13.60 6.91
CA LEU A 102 -0.01 14.82 6.19
C LEU A 102 -0.16 14.63 4.67
N PHE A 103 0.26 13.47 4.15
CA PHE A 103 0.09 13.13 2.75
C PHE A 103 -1.39 13.08 2.35
N ASP A 104 -2.23 12.42 3.14
CA ASP A 104 -3.68 12.35 2.96
C ASP A 104 -4.31 13.76 2.92
N GLN A 105 -3.94 14.63 3.86
CA GLN A 105 -4.37 16.03 3.88
C GLN A 105 -3.95 16.81 2.63
N LEU A 106 -2.71 16.63 2.16
CA LEU A 106 -2.22 17.29 0.94
C LEU A 106 -2.95 16.79 -0.32
N VAL A 107 -3.22 15.49 -0.41
CA VAL A 107 -4.02 14.90 -1.49
C VAL A 107 -5.42 15.48 -1.48
N GLY A 108 -6.06 15.54 -0.30
CA GLY A 108 -7.39 16.15 -0.14
C GLY A 108 -7.42 17.62 -0.54
N ARG A 109 -6.45 18.42 -0.08
CA ARG A 109 -6.32 19.84 -0.47
C ARG A 109 -6.17 20.01 -1.98
N ARG A 110 -5.32 19.19 -2.62
CA ARG A 110 -5.14 19.23 -4.09
C ARG A 110 -6.41 18.82 -4.83
N LEU A 111 -7.13 17.82 -4.34
CA LEU A 111 -8.40 17.39 -4.91
C LEU A 111 -9.45 18.51 -4.87
N VAL A 112 -9.62 19.17 -3.71
CA VAL A 112 -10.54 20.31 -3.56
C VAL A 112 -10.15 21.47 -4.47
N ASN A 113 -8.86 21.79 -4.57
CA ASN A 113 -8.38 22.85 -5.45
C ASN A 113 -8.60 22.52 -6.92
N ALA A 114 -8.39 21.26 -7.33
CA ALA A 114 -8.66 20.82 -8.70
C ALA A 114 -10.15 20.96 -9.06
N LEU A 115 -11.05 20.57 -8.14
CA LEU A 115 -12.49 20.73 -8.33
C LEU A 115 -12.90 22.21 -8.44
N ARG A 116 -12.32 23.09 -7.61
CA ARG A 116 -12.57 24.54 -7.67
C ARG A 116 -12.10 25.16 -8.98
N ALA A 117 -10.90 24.81 -9.45
CA ALA A 117 -10.36 25.30 -10.71
C ALA A 117 -11.25 24.87 -11.91
N HIS A 118 -11.81 23.67 -11.87
CA HIS A 118 -12.73 23.18 -12.91
C HIS A 118 -14.10 23.89 -12.86
N GLY A 119 -14.63 24.18 -11.68
CA GLY A 119 -15.88 24.92 -11.52
C GLY A 119 -15.80 26.39 -11.96
N GLN A 120 -14.63 27.01 -11.85
CA GLN A 120 -14.42 28.41 -12.23
C GLN A 120 -14.20 28.59 -13.74
N ALA A 121 -13.69 27.57 -14.44
CA ALA A 121 -13.50 27.59 -15.90
C ALA A 121 -14.81 27.52 -16.70
N ASN A 122 -15.86 26.88 -16.16
CA ASN A 122 -17.16 26.77 -16.83
C ASN A 122 -18.07 28.00 -16.66
N GLY A 123 -17.63 29.04 -15.95
CA GLY A 123 -18.46 30.21 -15.60
C GLY A 123 -18.23 31.48 -16.42
N VAL A 124 -17.37 31.46 -17.46
CA VAL A 124 -16.90 32.68 -18.13
C VAL A 124 -17.40 32.85 -19.58
N ASP A 125 -18.12 31.88 -20.16
CA ASP A 125 -18.49 31.90 -21.60
C ASP A 125 -19.90 32.42 -21.92
N ASN A 126 -20.58 33.14 -21.03
CA ASN A 126 -21.99 33.51 -21.24
C ASN A 126 -22.31 35.01 -21.06
N GLU A 127 -21.43 35.90 -21.49
CA GLU A 127 -21.72 37.35 -21.47
C GLU A 127 -21.00 38.12 -22.58
N VAL A 128 -21.27 37.85 -23.87
CA VAL A 128 -21.13 38.87 -24.93
C VAL A 128 -22.05 38.52 -26.12
N ASP A 129 -23.26 39.08 -26.15
CA ASP A 129 -24.00 39.38 -27.39
C ASP A 129 -25.28 40.17 -27.04
N MET A 130 -25.10 41.44 -26.66
CA MET A 130 -26.18 42.42 -26.75
C MET A 130 -25.62 43.85 -26.76
N GLU A 131 -24.95 44.22 -27.85
CA GLU A 131 -24.79 45.63 -28.21
C GLU A 131 -25.45 45.89 -29.57
N SER A 132 -26.67 46.45 -29.47
CA SER A 132 -27.37 47.44 -30.31
C SER A 132 -27.31 47.36 -31.82
#